data_AF-A0A0M4DD01-F1
#
_entry.id   AF-A0A0M4DD01-F1
#
_cell.length_a   1.000
_cell.length_b   1.000
_cell.length_c   1.000
_cell.angle_alpha   90.00
_cell.angle_beta   90.00
_cell.angle_gamma   90.00
#
_symmetry.space_group_name_H-M   'P 1'
#
loop_
_entity.id
_entity.type
_entity.pdbx_description
1 polymer ?
#
loop_
_entity_poly.entity_id
_entity_poly.type
_entity_poly.pdbx_seq_one_letter_code
_entity_poly.pdbx_strand_id
1 'polypeptide(L)'
;MNSLRLFVGAAAAALAFALPSAAHAAPAVAPSQCEKARAVAEMSERDYQDTVRWYKDVIAQGGHPGTIGEHAVADARADRDRAASQAQRICGP
;
A
#
# COMPACT_ATOMS: atom_id res chain seq x y z
N MET A 1 -27.55 63.30 -18.57
CA MET A 1 -27.39 63.70 -17.16
C MET A 1 -26.48 62.69 -16.49
N ASN A 2 -25.36 63.20 -15.98
CA ASN A 2 -24.36 62.70 -15.01
C ASN A 2 -24.45 61.21 -14.57
N SER A 3 -23.36 60.47 -14.45
CA SER A 3 -22.18 60.83 -13.63
C SER A 3 -20.89 60.12 -14.04
N LEU A 4 -19.79 60.86 -13.94
CA LEU A 4 -18.41 60.36 -13.86
C LEU A 4 -18.16 59.65 -12.51
N ARG A 5 -17.24 58.67 -12.48
CA ARG A 5 -15.88 58.82 -11.89
C ARG A 5 -15.12 57.49 -11.82
N LEU A 6 -13.92 57.59 -12.41
CA LEU A 6 -12.68 56.85 -12.22
C LEU A 6 -12.47 56.20 -10.84
N PHE A 7 -11.97 54.96 -10.85
CA PHE A 7 -10.92 54.53 -9.93
C PHE A 7 -9.76 53.94 -10.72
N VAL A 8 -8.65 54.68 -10.69
CA VAL A 8 -7.30 54.22 -11.00
C VAL A 8 -6.88 53.28 -9.88
N GLY A 9 -6.44 52.07 -10.23
CA GLY A 9 -5.80 51.13 -9.33
C GLY A 9 -4.73 50.37 -10.11
N ALA A 10 -3.55 50.97 -10.18
CA ALA A 10 -2.34 50.33 -10.69
C ALA A 10 -1.76 49.34 -9.67
N ALA A 11 -0.87 48.47 -10.16
CA ALA A 11 0.04 47.57 -9.44
C ALA A 11 -0.59 46.24 -8.98
N ALA A 12 0.08 45.09 -9.06
CA ALA A 12 1.34 44.70 -9.68
C ALA A 12 1.40 43.18 -9.65
N ALA A 13 2.16 42.62 -10.59
CA ALA A 13 2.93 41.38 -10.48
C ALA A 13 2.21 40.14 -9.89
N ALA A 14 1.89 39.22 -10.79
CA ALA A 14 1.79 37.80 -10.50
C ALA A 14 3.07 37.34 -9.77
N LEU A 15 2.98 37.17 -8.45
CA LEU A 15 3.94 36.39 -7.69
C LEU A 15 3.64 34.92 -7.95
N ALA A 16 4.24 34.42 -9.03
CA ALA A 16 4.45 33.00 -9.22
C ALA A 16 5.16 32.47 -7.96
N PHE A 17 4.43 31.74 -7.13
CA PHE A 17 5.03 30.84 -6.15
C PHE A 17 5.72 29.70 -6.91
N ALA A 18 6.88 30.00 -7.50
CA ALA A 18 7.85 29.02 -7.92
C ALA A 18 8.51 28.46 -6.65
N LEU A 19 7.77 27.62 -5.93
CA LEU A 19 8.37 26.73 -4.95
C LEU A 19 9.26 25.77 -5.74
N PRO A 20 10.59 25.73 -5.49
CA PRO A 20 11.39 24.65 -6.02
C PRO A 20 10.78 23.37 -5.47
N SER A 21 10.23 22.56 -6.38
CA SER A 21 9.90 21.18 -6.07
C SER A 21 11.23 20.51 -5.75
N ALA A 22 11.61 20.52 -4.48
CA ALA A 22 12.66 19.66 -3.96
C ALA A 22 12.14 18.24 -4.18
N ALA A 23 12.46 17.69 -5.35
CA ALA A 23 12.36 16.29 -5.63
C ALA A 23 13.20 15.60 -4.56
N HIS A 24 12.55 15.21 -3.47
CA HIS A 24 13.15 14.34 -2.49
C HIS A 24 13.47 13.07 -3.26
N ALA A 25 14.74 12.89 -3.60
CA ALA A 25 15.23 11.64 -4.16
C ALA A 25 14.79 10.56 -3.17
N ALA A 26 13.86 9.71 -3.60
CA ALA A 26 13.44 8.57 -2.80
C ALA A 26 14.71 7.79 -2.45
N PRO A 27 14.90 7.41 -1.17
CA PRO A 27 16.09 6.68 -0.78
C PRO A 27 16.23 5.46 -1.68
N ALA A 28 17.40 5.29 -2.29
CA ALA A 28 17.69 4.13 -3.12
C ALA A 28 17.51 2.88 -2.26
N VAL A 29 16.52 2.05 -2.60
CA VAL A 29 16.27 0.80 -1.90
C VAL A 29 17.47 -0.10 -2.15
N ALA A 30 18.17 -0.47 -1.07
CA ALA A 30 19.25 -1.44 -1.18
C ALA A 30 18.68 -2.76 -1.74
N PRO A 31 19.32 -3.41 -2.71
CA PRO A 31 18.84 -4.67 -3.30
C PRO A 31 18.45 -5.74 -2.25
N SER A 32 19.20 -5.77 -1.14
CA SER A 32 18.95 -6.68 -0.01
C SER A 32 17.62 -6.43 0.73
N GLN A 33 17.04 -5.23 0.64
CA GLN A 33 15.72 -4.94 1.23
C GLN A 33 14.59 -5.49 0.36
N CYS A 34 14.74 -5.43 -0.97
CA CYS A 34 13.78 -6.06 -1.88
C CYS A 34 13.82 -7.58 -1.74
N GLU A 35 15.00 -8.20 -1.69
CA GLU A 35 15.14 -9.64 -1.49
C GLU A 35 14.47 -10.11 -0.20
N LYS A 36 14.69 -9.39 0.91
CA LYS A 36 14.00 -9.67 2.18
C LYS A 36 12.49 -9.54 2.07
N ALA A 37 12.00 -8.47 1.45
CA ALA A 37 10.57 -8.26 1.28
C ALA A 37 9.91 -9.35 0.44
N ARG A 38 10.60 -9.81 -0.62
CA ARG A 38 10.18 -10.96 -1.43
C ARG A 38 10.15 -12.25 -0.62
N ALA A 39 11.20 -12.53 0.15
CA ALA A 39 11.25 -13.73 0.99
C ALA A 39 10.10 -13.78 2.01
N VAL A 40 9.76 -12.64 2.61
CA VAL A 40 8.61 -12.52 3.52
C VAL A 40 7.29 -12.77 2.76
N ALA A 41 7.11 -12.18 1.58
CA ALA A 41 5.91 -12.41 0.77
C ALA A 41 5.75 -13.89 0.37
N GLU A 42 6.84 -14.55 -0.01
CA GLU A 42 6.85 -15.98 -0.32
C GLU A 42 6.56 -16.85 0.91
N MET A 43 7.03 -16.45 2.09
CA MET A 43 6.71 -17.12 3.36
C MET A 43 5.23 -17.01 3.69
N SER A 44 4.66 -15.80 3.62
CA SER A 44 3.23 -15.59 3.90
C SER A 44 2.32 -16.29 2.89
N GLU A 45 2.75 -16.44 1.63
CA GLU A 45 2.02 -17.25 0.65
C GLU A 45 1.98 -18.73 1.06
N ARG A 46 3.10 -19.30 1.50
CA ARG A 46 3.16 -20.68 2.00
C ARG A 46 2.28 -20.87 3.23
N ASP A 47 2.36 -19.97 4.20
CA ASP A 47 1.56 -20.02 5.43
C ASP A 47 0.05 -19.97 5.12
N TYR A 48 -0.36 -19.13 4.17
CA TYR A 48 -1.75 -19.09 3.69
C TYR A 48 -2.17 -20.42 3.04
N GLN A 49 -1.34 -20.99 2.17
CA GLN A 49 -1.63 -22.28 1.52
C GLN A 49 -1.73 -23.43 2.53
N ASP A 50 -0.83 -23.48 3.50
CA ASP A 50 -0.82 -24.50 4.55
C ASP A 50 -2.03 -24.34 5.48
N THR A 51 -2.43 -23.11 5.81
CA THR A 51 -3.65 -22.84 6.60
C THR A 51 -4.91 -23.29 5.85
N VAL A 52 -5.00 -23.01 4.54
CA VAL A 52 -6.10 -23.50 3.69
C VAL A 52 -6.11 -25.03 3.61
N ARG A 53 -4.94 -25.66 3.51
CA ARG A 53 -4.82 -27.12 3.48
C ARG A 53 -5.31 -27.72 4.80
N TRP A 54 -4.80 -27.22 5.93
CA TRP A 54 -5.24 -27.63 7.26
C TRP A 54 -6.75 -27.50 7.43
N TYR A 55 -7.33 -26.36 7.04
CA TYR A 55 -8.77 -26.13 7.15
C TYR A 55 -9.58 -27.19 6.38
N LYS A 56 -9.16 -27.51 5.15
CA LYS A 56 -9.77 -28.55 4.32
C LYS A 56 -9.59 -29.94 4.91
N ASP A 57 -8.40 -30.24 5.42
CA ASP A 57 -8.08 -31.54 6.00
C ASP A 57 -8.91 -31.81 7.28
N VAL A 58 -9.14 -30.79 8.11
CA VAL A 58 -10.01 -30.91 9.28
C VAL A 58 -11.44 -31.25 8.85
N ILE A 59 -11.98 -30.56 7.83
CA ILE A 59 -13.32 -30.85 7.29
C ILE A 59 -13.38 -32.27 6.70
N ALA A 60 -12.36 -32.68 5.94
CA ALA A 60 -12.30 -34.01 5.33
C ALA A 60 -12.27 -35.13 6.38
N GLN A 61 -11.68 -34.88 7.56
CA GLN A 61 -11.67 -35.79 8.70
C GLN A 61 -12.96 -35.77 9.53
N GLY A 62 -13.99 -35.03 9.09
CA GLY A 62 -15.27 -34.89 9.80
C GLY A 62 -15.26 -33.86 10.92
N GLY A 63 -14.19 -33.06 11.03
CA GLY A 63 -14.10 -31.96 11.98
C GLY A 63 -14.95 -30.75 11.56
N HIS A 64 -15.18 -29.85 12.52
CA HIS A 64 -15.94 -28.62 12.30
C HIS A 64 -15.14 -27.42 12.82
N PRO A 65 -14.19 -26.88 12.02
CA PRO A 65 -13.34 -25.78 12.46
C PRO A 65 -14.13 -24.47 12.65
N GLY A 66 -15.32 -24.38 12.02
CA GLY A 66 -16.26 -23.27 12.19
C GLY A 66 -15.63 -21.91 11.91
N THR A 67 -16.10 -20.91 12.65
CA THR A 67 -15.64 -19.52 12.52
C THR A 67 -14.17 -19.34 12.88
N ILE A 68 -13.61 -20.17 13.77
CA ILE A 68 -12.17 -20.11 14.08
C ILE A 68 -11.34 -20.47 12.87
N GLY A 69 -11.70 -21.54 12.15
CA GLY A 69 -11.00 -21.91 10.92
C GLY A 69 -11.18 -20.88 9.81
N GLU A 70 -12.39 -20.33 9.68
CA GLU A 70 -12.66 -19.28 8.69
C GLU A 70 -11.84 -18.02 8.97
N HIS A 71 -11.76 -17.58 10.23
CA HIS A 71 -10.92 -16.46 10.63
C HIS A 71 -9.44 -16.75 10.42
N ALA A 72 -8.96 -17.96 10.75
CA ALA A 72 -7.56 -18.32 10.51
C ALA A 72 -7.18 -18.23 9.02
N VAL A 73 -8.06 -18.69 8.12
CA VAL A 73 -7.85 -18.56 6.67
C VAL A 73 -7.91 -17.09 6.22
N ALA A 74 -8.83 -16.30 6.79
CA ALA A 74 -8.96 -14.88 6.47
C ALA A 74 -7.73 -14.07 6.92
N ASP A 75 -7.23 -14.33 8.13
CA ASP A 75 -6.05 -13.67 8.69
C ASP A 75 -4.80 -14.01 7.86
N ALA A 76 -4.59 -15.29 7.55
CA ALA A 76 -3.46 -15.71 6.72
C ALA A 76 -3.51 -15.09 5.31
N ARG A 77 -4.71 -14.93 4.73
CA ARG A 77 -4.90 -14.22 3.46
C ARG A 77 -4.50 -12.74 3.60
N ALA A 78 -4.97 -12.07 4.65
CA ALA A 78 -4.68 -10.66 4.88
C ALA A 78 -3.17 -10.43 5.07
N ASP A 79 -2.48 -11.33 5.75
CA ASP A 79 -1.03 -11.27 5.95
C ASP A 79 -0.27 -11.47 4.64
N ARG A 80 -0.66 -12.47 3.84
CA ARG A 80 -0.15 -12.66 2.47
C ARG A 80 -0.31 -11.39 1.63
N ASP A 81 -1.51 -10.82 1.59
CA ASP A 81 -1.81 -9.65 0.74
C ASP A 81 -1.01 -8.42 1.21
N ARG A 82 -0.84 -8.25 2.53
CA ARG A 82 -0.01 -7.20 3.12
C ARG A 82 1.46 -7.37 2.74
N ALA A 83 1.99 -8.59 2.86
CA ALA A 83 3.39 -8.89 2.53
C ALA A 83 3.68 -8.70 1.03
N ALA A 84 2.79 -9.18 0.15
CA ALA A 84 2.89 -8.97 -1.29
C ALA A 84 2.88 -7.49 -1.66
N SER A 85 1.93 -6.73 -1.09
CA SER A 85 1.84 -5.28 -1.31
C SER A 85 3.09 -4.55 -0.79
N GLN A 86 3.66 -4.99 0.33
CA GLN A 86 4.88 -4.42 0.88
C GLN A 86 6.10 -4.71 -0.01
N ALA A 87 6.21 -5.93 -0.53
CA ALA A 87 7.25 -6.29 -1.49
C ALA A 87 7.17 -5.41 -2.75
N GLN A 88 5.97 -5.20 -3.32
CA GLN A 88 5.80 -4.30 -4.47
C GLN A 88 6.23 -2.86 -4.17
N ARG A 89 5.86 -2.32 -3.00
CA ARG A 89 6.29 -0.96 -2.59
C ARG A 89 7.80 -0.81 -2.44
N ILE A 90 8.48 -1.86 -1.96
CA ILE A 90 9.93 -1.84 -1.72
C ILE A 90 10.70 -2.12 -3.01
N CYS A 91 10.28 -3.10 -3.79
CA CYS A 91 10.99 -3.53 -4.99
C CYS A 91 10.75 -2.64 -6.22
N GLY A 92 9.66 -1.85 -6.21
CA GLY A 92 9.18 -1.17 -7.41
C GLY A 92 8.32 -2.08 -8.29
N PRO A 93 7.68 -1.51 -9.33
CA PRO A 93 6.86 -2.24 -10.29
C PRO A 93 7.66 -3.18 -11.19
#